data_AF-A0A3G2S138-F1
#
_entry.id   AF-A0A3G2S138-F1
#
_cell.length_a   1.000
_cell.length_b   1.000
_cell.length_c   1.000
_cell.angle_alpha   90.00
_cell.angle_beta   90.00
_cell.angle_gamma   90.00
#
_symmetry.space_group_name_H-M   'P 1'
#
loop_
_entity.id
_entity.type
_entity.pdbx_description
1 polymer ?
#
loop_
_entity_poly.entity_id
_entity_poly.type
_entity_poly.pdbx_seq_one_letter_code
_entity_poly.pdbx_strand_id
1 'polypeptide(L)'
;MCANMMVDPLAGRPPSVDAGERLGQVANLWSQFLGLDDWQYELGVQIVDVCISTRPQNGGIISMDALIDGVMRLRHCDSMYSQASSKNVEWKISEEDIERSIQALRPLGCGYEVFDLLGAKMIRTMARELSSDALHILNILSSQYMAPRDCLSNTYITAEVLASCSKNNDVPGENPPWLPERAKQALDDMLLNDGTLWLDIIPTDVNNEPEQNRRRYYAFSLFSGEFSSGSFTGNGVSS
;
A
#
# COMPACT_ATOMS: atom_id res chain seq x y z
N MET A 1 8.83 -14.56 14.43
CA MET A 1 10.24 -14.70 13.99
C MET A 1 11.17 -13.71 14.71
N CYS A 2 10.77 -12.46 14.93
CA CYS A 2 11.60 -11.41 15.56
C CYS A 2 12.22 -11.80 16.91
N ALA A 3 11.47 -12.45 17.81
CA ALA A 3 11.99 -12.91 19.10
C ALA A 3 13.17 -13.90 19.01
N ASN A 4 13.24 -14.73 17.97
CA ASN A 4 14.38 -15.63 17.72
C ASN A 4 15.59 -14.91 17.11
N MET A 5 15.38 -13.71 16.55
CA MET A 5 16.45 -12.82 16.05
C MET A 5 16.89 -11.80 17.10
N MET A 6 16.30 -11.83 18.31
CA MET A 6 16.60 -10.92 19.43
C MET A 6 16.39 -9.43 19.12
N VAL A 7 15.68 -9.10 18.04
CA VAL A 7 15.22 -7.76 17.69
C VAL A 7 13.87 -7.54 18.37
N ASP A 8 13.77 -6.48 19.18
CA ASP A 8 12.50 -5.98 19.69
C ASP A 8 11.99 -4.86 18.75
N PRO A 9 11.01 -5.14 17.87
CA PRO A 9 10.51 -4.15 16.91
C PRO A 9 9.65 -3.05 17.56
N LEU A 10 9.49 -3.04 18.89
CA LEU A 10 8.76 -2.00 19.63
C LEU A 10 9.68 -1.11 20.49
N ALA A 11 10.96 -1.48 20.63
CA ALA A 11 11.92 -0.80 21.50
C ALA A 11 12.50 0.48 20.87
N GLY A 12 11.65 1.43 20.46
CA GLY A 12 11.96 2.66 19.69
C GLY A 12 12.92 3.66 20.35
N ARG A 13 14.12 3.21 20.72
CA ARG A 13 15.14 3.90 21.49
C ARG A 13 16.51 3.53 20.91
N PRO A 14 17.32 4.48 20.41
CA PRO A 14 18.68 4.18 20.02
C PRO A 14 19.47 3.65 21.23
N PRO A 15 20.35 2.64 21.06
CA PRO A 15 21.05 2.02 22.17
C PRO A 15 21.95 3.04 22.89
N SER A 16 21.68 3.26 24.18
CA SER A 16 22.72 3.76 25.08
C SER A 16 23.80 2.68 25.24
N VAL A 17 25.07 3.11 25.26
CA VAL A 17 26.30 2.31 25.10
C VAL A 17 26.46 1.11 26.06
N ASP A 18 25.60 0.98 27.07
CA ASP A 18 25.69 0.00 28.16
C ASP A 18 24.80 -1.26 27.98
N ALA A 19 24.10 -1.40 26.84
CA ALA A 19 23.16 -2.48 26.59
C ALA A 19 23.78 -3.79 26.03
N GLY A 20 24.52 -4.52 26.87
CA GLY A 20 24.80 -5.96 26.73
C GLY A 20 25.61 -6.43 25.49
N GLU A 21 26.82 -6.96 25.73
CA GLU A 21 27.88 -7.32 24.75
C GLU A 21 27.50 -8.16 23.50
N ARG A 22 26.29 -8.71 23.39
CA ARG A 22 25.85 -9.55 22.25
C ARG A 22 24.81 -8.90 21.34
N LEU A 23 23.94 -8.02 21.85
CA LEU A 23 23.05 -7.22 20.99
C LEU A 23 23.88 -6.21 20.18
N GLY A 24 24.85 -5.58 20.83
CA GLY A 24 25.83 -4.72 20.19
C GLY A 24 26.65 -5.40 19.08
N GLN A 25 26.80 -6.73 19.06
CA GLN A 25 27.57 -7.42 18.00
C GLN A 25 26.80 -7.54 16.67
N VAL A 26 25.50 -7.81 16.69
CA VAL A 26 24.69 -7.79 15.46
C VAL A 26 24.43 -6.35 15.02
N ALA A 27 24.12 -5.43 15.94
CA ALA A 27 24.05 -3.99 15.65
C ALA A 27 25.34 -3.47 14.99
N ASN A 28 26.51 -3.81 15.53
CA ASN A 28 27.82 -3.44 14.95
C ASN A 28 28.10 -4.09 13.58
N LEU A 29 27.54 -5.26 13.29
CA LEU A 29 27.69 -5.88 11.96
C LEU A 29 26.87 -5.12 10.92
N TRP A 30 25.63 -4.77 11.25
CA TRP A 30 24.70 -4.09 10.34
C TRP A 30 25.00 -2.60 10.17
N SER A 31 25.47 -1.92 11.22
CA SER A 31 25.97 -0.54 11.11
C SER A 31 27.25 -0.46 10.28
N GLN A 32 28.14 -1.48 10.33
CA GLN A 32 29.31 -1.56 9.45
C GLN A 32 28.97 -1.87 7.98
N PHE A 33 27.93 -2.67 7.71
CA PHE A 33 27.57 -3.05 6.34
C PHE A 33 26.65 -2.05 5.61
N LEU A 34 25.81 -1.30 6.32
CA LEU A 34 24.81 -0.40 5.72
C LEU A 34 24.79 1.03 6.28
N GLY A 35 25.50 1.31 7.40
CA GLY A 35 25.56 2.66 7.98
C GLY A 35 24.25 3.16 8.60
N LEU A 36 23.38 2.24 9.05
CA LEU A 36 22.06 2.54 9.62
C LEU A 36 22.03 2.27 11.14
N ASP A 37 21.29 3.09 11.86
CA ASP A 37 21.04 2.94 13.31
C ASP A 37 19.98 1.87 13.60
N ASP A 38 20.02 1.25 14.78
CA ASP A 38 19.10 0.18 15.21
C ASP A 38 17.60 0.54 15.04
N TRP A 39 17.24 1.79 15.34
CA TRP A 39 15.88 2.34 15.15
C TRP A 39 15.38 2.25 13.69
N GLN A 40 16.28 2.38 12.72
CA GLN A 40 15.93 2.31 11.29
C GLN A 40 15.53 0.87 10.90
N TYR A 41 16.16 -0.13 11.53
CA TYR A 41 15.81 -1.54 11.33
C TYR A 41 14.48 -1.89 11.99
N GLU A 42 14.22 -1.38 13.20
CA GLU A 42 12.90 -1.52 13.86
C GLU A 42 11.78 -0.92 12.99
N LEU A 43 11.99 0.29 12.47
CA LEU A 43 11.07 0.92 11.51
C LEU A 43 10.89 0.06 10.24
N GLY A 44 11.97 -0.53 9.71
CA GLY A 44 11.90 -1.48 8.60
C GLY A 44 11.04 -2.71 8.90
N VAL A 45 11.16 -3.29 10.10
CA VAL A 45 10.33 -4.44 10.52
C VAL A 45 8.86 -4.04 10.67
N GLN A 46 8.57 -2.87 11.24
CA GLN A 46 7.21 -2.33 11.37
C GLN A 46 6.56 -2.06 10.00
N ILE A 47 7.31 -1.49 9.04
CA ILE A 47 6.86 -1.30 7.65
C ILE A 47 6.48 -2.65 7.02
N VAL A 48 7.32 -3.68 7.20
CA VAL A 48 7.04 -5.03 6.69
C VAL A 48 5.75 -5.60 7.28
N ASP A 49 5.50 -5.40 8.58
CA ASP A 49 4.29 -5.90 9.26
C ASP A 49 3.00 -5.21 8.79
N VAL A 50 3.01 -3.88 8.65
CA VAL A 50 1.88 -3.11 8.05
C VAL A 50 1.61 -3.57 6.62
N CYS A 51 2.65 -3.72 5.81
CA CYS A 51 2.50 -4.12 4.41
C CYS A 51 2.00 -5.56 4.27
N ILE A 52 2.45 -6.50 5.11
CA ILE A 52 1.95 -7.89 5.09
C ILE A 52 0.50 -7.96 5.56
N SER A 53 0.15 -7.25 6.64
CA SER A 53 -1.21 -7.29 7.22
C SER A 53 -2.26 -6.61 6.33
N THR A 54 -1.90 -5.56 5.59
CA THR A 54 -2.81 -4.87 4.65
C THR A 54 -2.85 -5.48 3.24
N ARG A 55 -1.85 -6.29 2.86
CA ARG A 55 -1.76 -6.94 1.53
C ARG A 55 -3.06 -7.59 1.03
N PRO A 56 -3.84 -8.34 1.83
CA PRO A 56 -5.07 -8.97 1.36
C PRO A 56 -6.17 -7.97 0.92
N GLN A 57 -6.06 -6.70 1.33
CA GLN A 57 -7.01 -5.64 0.99
C GLN A 57 -6.52 -4.79 -0.19
N ASN A 58 -5.22 -4.54 -0.30
CA ASN A 58 -4.65 -3.53 -1.20
C ASN A 58 -3.73 -4.08 -2.32
N GLY A 59 -3.56 -5.41 -2.41
CA GLY A 59 -2.69 -6.04 -3.41
C GLY A 59 -1.19 -5.79 -3.21
N GLY A 60 -0.79 -5.27 -2.04
CA GLY A 60 0.59 -4.88 -1.75
C GLY A 60 0.99 -3.50 -2.28
N ILE A 61 0.02 -2.61 -2.55
CA ILE A 61 0.20 -1.18 -2.83
C ILE A 61 -0.43 -0.37 -1.68
N ILE A 62 0.31 0.57 -1.09
CA ILE A 62 -0.15 1.42 0.02
C ILE A 62 0.37 2.85 -0.17
N SER A 63 -0.38 3.89 0.22
CA SER A 63 0.14 5.27 0.20
C SER A 63 1.12 5.52 1.34
N MET A 64 1.99 6.52 1.18
CA MET A 64 2.93 6.94 2.23
C MET A 64 2.19 7.29 3.53
N ASP A 65 1.12 8.09 3.45
CA ASP A 65 0.30 8.47 4.60
C ASP A 65 -0.29 7.24 5.33
N ALA A 66 -0.91 6.31 4.58
CA ALA A 66 -1.53 5.12 5.16
C ALA A 66 -0.51 4.16 5.80
N LEU A 67 0.72 4.11 5.27
CA LEU A 67 1.83 3.36 5.84
C LEU A 67 2.33 4.01 7.13
N ILE A 68 2.53 5.33 7.14
CA ILE A 68 2.92 6.09 8.35
C ILE A 68 1.86 5.90 9.44
N ASP A 69 0.58 6.09 9.12
CA ASP A 69 -0.53 5.88 10.05
C ASP A 69 -0.59 4.43 10.57
N GLY A 70 -0.33 3.45 9.69
CA GLY A 70 -0.24 2.04 10.07
C GLY A 70 0.88 1.77 11.08
N VAL A 71 2.08 2.28 10.82
CA VAL A 71 3.23 2.13 11.72
C VAL A 71 2.98 2.86 13.05
N MET A 72 2.37 4.05 13.00
CA MET A 72 1.98 4.78 14.21
C MET A 72 0.92 4.02 15.02
N ARG A 73 -0.05 3.37 14.39
CA ARG A 73 -1.01 2.49 15.11
C ARG A 73 -0.32 1.30 15.77
N LEU A 74 0.66 0.66 15.12
CA LEU A 74 1.45 -0.42 15.72
C LEU A 74 2.21 0.07 16.97
N ARG A 75 2.87 1.23 16.89
CA ARG A 75 3.63 1.82 18.01
C ARG A 75 2.74 2.26 19.18
N HIS A 76 1.55 2.79 18.91
CA HIS A 76 0.67 3.37 19.93
C HIS A 76 -0.38 2.40 20.50
N CYS A 77 -0.50 1.18 19.99
CA CYS A 77 -1.45 0.18 20.49
C CYS A 77 -1.25 -0.14 21.99
N ASP A 78 0.00 -0.12 22.47
CA ASP A 78 0.35 -0.34 23.88
C ASP A 78 -0.07 0.83 24.80
N SER A 79 -0.35 2.01 24.23
CA SER A 79 -0.77 3.22 24.96
C SER A 79 -2.28 3.28 25.22
N MET A 80 -3.07 2.30 24.78
CA MET A 80 -4.54 2.30 25.00
C MET A 80 -4.94 2.18 26.49
N TYR A 81 -4.01 1.78 27.37
CA TYR A 81 -4.16 1.85 28.83
C TYR A 81 -3.61 3.13 29.48
N SER A 82 -3.03 4.05 28.70
CA SER A 82 -2.35 5.26 29.18
C SER A 82 -2.99 6.55 28.66
N GLN A 83 -4.21 6.86 29.13
CA GLN A 83 -4.79 8.22 29.02
C GLN A 83 -4.08 9.27 29.93
N ALA A 84 -2.79 9.08 30.22
CA ALA A 84 -2.03 9.96 31.09
C ALA A 84 -0.62 10.20 30.56
N SER A 85 -0.41 11.41 30.04
CA SER A 85 0.91 12.00 29.73
C SER A 85 1.68 11.41 28.54
N SER A 86 1.71 12.19 27.44
CA SER A 86 3.02 12.61 26.91
C SER A 86 2.95 13.98 26.23
N LYS A 87 3.36 14.99 27.00
CA LYS A 87 3.79 16.31 26.49
C LYS A 87 5.27 16.26 26.08
N ASN A 88 5.73 15.09 25.60
CA ASN A 88 7.12 14.74 25.37
C ASN A 88 7.29 14.26 23.93
N VAL A 89 7.86 15.14 23.10
CA VAL A 89 8.61 14.86 21.85
C VAL A 89 8.30 13.49 21.23
N GLU A 90 7.08 13.36 20.71
CA GLU A 90 6.66 12.19 19.95
C GLU A 90 7.42 12.20 18.63
N TRP A 91 8.29 11.21 18.42
CA TRP A 91 9.16 11.15 17.24
C TRP A 91 8.33 10.88 15.98
N LYS A 92 7.80 11.96 15.39
CA LYS A 92 7.03 11.91 14.15
C LYS A 92 7.92 11.32 13.05
N ILE A 93 7.61 10.09 12.66
CA ILE A 93 8.23 9.40 11.53
C ILE A 93 8.05 10.27 10.29
N SER A 94 9.16 10.61 9.63
CA SER A 94 9.15 11.37 8.38
C SER A 94 9.04 10.44 7.16
N GLU A 95 8.65 10.98 6.01
CA GLU A 95 8.64 10.21 4.76
C GLU A 95 10.07 9.73 4.41
N GLU A 96 11.07 10.56 4.69
CA GLU A 96 12.48 10.28 4.47
C GLU A 96 12.98 9.10 5.32
N ASP A 97 12.39 8.88 6.51
CA ASP A 97 12.69 7.71 7.34
C ASP A 97 12.06 6.43 6.76
N ILE A 98 10.83 6.52 6.23
CA ILE A 98 10.19 5.39 5.53
C ILE A 98 10.99 5.02 4.27
N GLU A 99 11.36 6.01 3.45
CA GLU A 99 12.15 5.82 2.24
C GLU A 99 13.51 5.18 2.53
N ARG A 100 14.21 5.64 3.59
CA ARG A 100 15.50 5.07 4.01
C ARG A 100 15.34 3.63 4.52
N SER A 101 14.28 3.32 5.25
CA SER A 101 13.97 1.94 5.65
C SER A 101 13.66 1.05 4.44
N ILE A 102 12.86 1.52 3.47
CA ILE A 102 12.57 0.78 2.24
C ILE A 102 13.85 0.54 1.41
N GLN A 103 14.73 1.54 1.33
CA GLN A 103 16.04 1.42 0.68
C GLN A 103 16.92 0.36 1.37
N ALA A 104 16.81 0.19 2.69
CA ALA A 104 17.47 -0.86 3.45
C ALA A 104 16.86 -2.26 3.26
N LEU A 105 15.56 -2.34 2.91
CA LEU A 105 14.87 -3.61 2.59
C LEU A 105 15.15 -4.10 1.17
N ARG A 106 15.58 -3.24 0.23
CA ARG A 106 15.82 -3.61 -1.18
C ARG A 106 16.73 -4.85 -1.38
N PRO A 107 17.85 -5.04 -0.64
CA PRO A 107 18.72 -6.21 -0.80
C PRO A 107 18.04 -7.56 -0.49
N LEU A 108 16.90 -7.57 0.20
CA LEU A 108 16.15 -8.79 0.51
C LEU A 108 15.39 -9.34 -0.71
N GLY A 109 15.29 -8.58 -1.81
CA GLY A 109 14.60 -9.01 -3.03
C GLY A 109 13.07 -9.07 -2.93
N CYS A 110 12.49 -8.56 -1.85
CA CYS A 110 11.06 -8.67 -1.55
C CYS A 110 10.15 -7.74 -2.37
N GLY A 111 10.68 -6.97 -3.32
CA GLY A 111 9.89 -6.04 -4.15
C GLY A 111 9.39 -4.78 -3.42
N TYR A 112 10.14 -4.30 -2.42
CA TYR A 112 9.88 -3.02 -1.76
C TYR A 112 10.40 -1.86 -2.63
N GLU A 113 9.48 -1.01 -3.09
CA GLU A 113 9.74 0.08 -4.04
C GLU A 113 8.82 1.27 -3.73
N VAL A 114 9.34 2.49 -3.89
CA VAL A 114 8.56 3.73 -3.82
C VAL A 114 8.35 4.23 -5.25
N PHE A 115 7.10 4.57 -5.59
CA PHE A 115 6.72 5.08 -6.90
C PHE A 115 5.65 6.16 -6.77
N ASP A 116 5.58 7.09 -7.72
CA ASP A 116 4.63 8.20 -7.66
C ASP A 116 3.38 7.93 -8.51
N LEU A 117 2.21 8.27 -7.96
CA LEU A 117 0.95 8.40 -8.70
C LEU A 117 0.46 9.84 -8.59
N LEU A 118 0.55 10.59 -9.69
CA LEU A 118 0.11 12.00 -9.79
C LEU A 118 0.63 12.93 -8.67
N GLY A 119 1.83 12.65 -8.14
CA GLY A 119 2.47 13.41 -7.06
C GLY A 119 2.19 12.89 -5.64
N ALA A 120 1.40 11.83 -5.48
CA ALA A 120 1.31 11.07 -4.24
C ALA A 120 2.31 9.91 -4.24
N LYS A 121 3.15 9.83 -3.22
CA LYS A 121 4.09 8.72 -3.02
C LYS A 121 3.35 7.46 -2.59
N MET A 122 3.60 6.39 -3.33
CA MET A 122 3.05 5.05 -3.09
C MET A 122 4.18 4.07 -2.83
N ILE A 123 3.93 3.12 -1.92
CA ILE A 123 4.83 2.02 -1.61
C ILE A 123 4.25 0.75 -2.20
N ARG A 124 5.10 0.02 -2.90
CA ARG A 124 4.86 -1.33 -3.39
C ARG A 124 5.65 -2.33 -2.57
N THR A 125 5.11 -3.53 -2.40
CA THR A 125 5.77 -4.64 -1.66
C THR A 125 5.74 -6.00 -2.40
N MET A 126 5.41 -5.99 -3.70
CA MET A 126 5.28 -7.19 -4.54
C MET A 126 6.47 -7.28 -5.51
N ALA A 127 7.03 -8.47 -5.69
CA ALA A 127 8.09 -8.71 -6.68
C ALA A 127 7.67 -8.44 -8.15
N ARG A 128 6.40 -8.69 -8.54
CA ARG A 128 5.75 -8.37 -9.85
C ARG A 128 6.64 -8.66 -11.08
N GLU A 129 6.99 -7.72 -11.96
CA GLU A 129 6.99 -6.23 -11.95
C GLU A 129 5.58 -5.57 -12.02
N LEU A 130 5.42 -4.23 -12.10
CA LEU A 130 4.10 -3.55 -12.24
C LEU A 130 3.97 -3.13 -13.70
N SER A 131 2.94 -3.60 -14.40
CA SER A 131 2.83 -3.34 -15.84
C SER A 131 2.55 -1.86 -16.14
N SER A 132 2.98 -1.38 -17.30
CA SER A 132 2.63 -0.06 -17.83
C SER A 132 1.12 0.19 -17.80
N ASP A 133 0.36 -0.86 -18.12
CA ASP A 133 -1.09 -0.86 -18.21
C ASP A 133 -1.72 -0.72 -16.82
N ALA A 134 -1.17 -1.40 -15.80
CA ALA A 134 -1.59 -1.26 -14.42
C ALA A 134 -1.25 0.13 -13.84
N LEU A 135 -0.05 0.64 -14.11
CA LEU A 135 0.33 2.02 -13.77
C LEU A 135 -0.61 3.04 -14.42
N HIS A 136 -0.99 2.85 -15.68
CA HIS A 136 -1.91 3.73 -16.38
C HIS A 136 -3.33 3.69 -15.79
N ILE A 137 -3.84 2.50 -15.46
CA ILE A 137 -5.13 2.31 -14.76
C ILE A 137 -5.12 3.00 -13.39
N LEU A 138 -4.05 2.81 -12.60
CA LEU A 138 -3.89 3.46 -11.29
C LEU A 138 -3.80 4.98 -11.39
N ASN A 139 -3.12 5.53 -12.40
CA ASN A 139 -3.11 6.97 -12.66
C ASN A 139 -4.51 7.51 -13.04
N ILE A 140 -5.30 6.78 -13.84
CA ILE A 140 -6.69 7.16 -14.14
C ILE A 140 -7.54 7.16 -12.88
N LEU A 141 -7.43 6.13 -12.03
CA LEU A 141 -8.17 6.03 -10.77
C LEU A 141 -7.75 7.07 -9.72
N SER A 142 -6.47 7.47 -9.71
CA SER A 142 -5.95 8.56 -8.86
C SER A 142 -6.37 9.95 -9.36
N SER A 143 -6.61 10.10 -10.67
CA SER A 143 -7.01 11.37 -11.28
C SER A 143 -8.41 11.81 -10.83
N GLN A 144 -8.52 13.06 -10.38
CA GLN A 144 -9.77 13.58 -9.85
C GLN A 144 -10.92 13.68 -10.88
N TYR A 145 -10.56 13.82 -12.16
CA TYR A 145 -11.48 14.18 -13.25
C TYR A 145 -11.64 13.12 -14.34
N MET A 146 -10.81 12.07 -14.36
CA MET A 146 -10.85 11.04 -15.41
C MET A 146 -11.69 9.81 -15.04
N ALA A 147 -11.62 9.36 -13.77
CA ALA A 147 -12.40 8.22 -13.30
C ALA A 147 -13.78 8.66 -12.79
N PRO A 148 -14.88 7.96 -13.15
CA PRO A 148 -16.16 8.08 -12.48
C PRO A 148 -16.05 7.85 -10.97
N ARG A 149 -16.96 8.46 -10.21
CA ARG A 149 -17.07 8.28 -8.77
C ARG A 149 -18.41 7.66 -8.36
N ASP A 150 -18.39 6.88 -7.29
CA ASP A 150 -19.58 6.36 -6.64
C ASP A 150 -20.22 7.41 -5.70
N CYS A 151 -21.29 7.04 -4.99
CA CYS A 151 -21.97 7.91 -4.03
C CYS A 151 -21.16 8.18 -2.75
N LEU A 152 -20.09 7.43 -2.50
CA LEU A 152 -19.14 7.63 -1.41
C LEU A 152 -17.91 8.43 -1.86
N SER A 153 -17.91 8.93 -3.11
CA SER A 153 -16.81 9.63 -3.78
C SER A 153 -15.58 8.78 -4.10
N ASN A 154 -15.64 7.44 -3.95
CA ASN A 154 -14.55 6.55 -4.39
C ASN A 154 -14.50 6.52 -5.91
N THR A 155 -13.29 6.52 -6.48
CA THR A 155 -13.10 6.34 -7.92
C THR A 155 -13.22 4.87 -8.31
N TYR A 156 -13.89 4.62 -9.44
CA TYR A 156 -13.92 3.32 -10.09
C TYR A 156 -13.64 3.46 -11.58
N ILE A 157 -13.27 2.35 -12.20
CA ILE A 157 -13.04 2.26 -13.63
C ILE A 157 -13.90 1.16 -14.24
N THR A 158 -14.34 1.36 -15.48
CA THR A 158 -14.98 0.33 -16.31
C THR A 158 -14.18 0.20 -17.61
N ALA A 159 -14.38 -0.90 -18.34
CA ALA A 159 -13.66 -1.09 -19.62
C ALA A 159 -14.01 0.00 -20.65
N GLU A 160 -15.22 0.57 -20.58
CA GLU A 160 -15.68 1.65 -21.45
C GLU A 160 -15.02 3.00 -21.13
N VAL A 161 -14.73 3.26 -19.84
CA VAL A 161 -13.94 4.44 -19.42
C VAL A 161 -12.53 4.35 -20.02
N LEU A 162 -11.85 3.20 -19.91
CA LEU A 162 -10.52 3.00 -20.52
C LEU A 162 -10.54 3.22 -22.04
N ALA A 163 -11.49 2.60 -22.74
CA ALA A 163 -11.68 2.77 -24.18
C ALA A 163 -12.01 4.22 -24.59
N SER A 164 -12.59 5.02 -23.68
CA SER A 164 -12.93 6.43 -23.90
C SER A 164 -11.76 7.36 -23.60
N CYS A 165 -10.99 7.14 -22.52
CA CYS A 165 -9.77 7.90 -22.22
C CYS A 165 -8.76 7.85 -23.38
N SER A 166 -8.72 6.72 -24.09
CA SER A 166 -7.90 6.54 -25.29
C SER A 166 -8.16 7.53 -26.43
N LYS A 167 -9.30 8.22 -26.46
CA LYS A 167 -9.69 9.13 -27.56
C LYS A 167 -9.22 10.58 -27.34
N ASN A 168 -8.73 10.91 -26.15
CA ASN A 168 -8.39 12.28 -25.74
C ASN A 168 -6.87 12.49 -25.54
N ASN A 169 -6.05 11.46 -25.76
CA ASN A 169 -4.59 11.55 -25.63
C ASN A 169 -3.95 12.02 -26.94
N ASP A 170 -3.97 13.33 -27.19
CA ASP A 170 -3.39 14.00 -28.37
C ASP A 170 -1.84 14.08 -28.36
N VAL A 171 -1.16 13.18 -27.63
CA VAL A 171 0.31 13.05 -27.63
C VAL A 171 0.70 11.73 -28.31
N PRO A 172 1.16 11.76 -29.58
CA PRO A 172 1.49 10.54 -30.31
C PRO A 172 2.79 9.91 -29.79
N GLY A 173 2.69 8.74 -29.15
CA GLY A 173 3.83 7.81 -29.02
C GLY A 173 3.99 7.09 -27.69
N GLU A 174 3.52 7.64 -26.56
CA GLU A 174 3.88 7.08 -25.23
C GLU A 174 2.98 5.93 -24.77
N ASN A 175 1.70 5.89 -25.16
CA ASN A 175 0.79 4.80 -24.81
C ASN A 175 -0.10 4.43 -26.02
N PRO A 176 -0.13 3.15 -26.44
CA PRO A 176 -1.05 2.72 -27.49
C PRO A 176 -2.51 2.80 -27.01
N PRO A 177 -3.47 2.95 -27.93
CA PRO A 177 -4.88 3.08 -27.58
C PRO A 177 -5.43 1.86 -26.82
N TRP A 178 -6.45 2.07 -26.00
CA TRP A 178 -7.13 1.02 -25.25
C TRP A 178 -8.09 0.25 -26.16
N LEU A 179 -7.57 -0.82 -26.77
CA LEU A 179 -8.40 -1.88 -27.37
C LEU A 179 -9.25 -2.57 -26.29
N PRO A 180 -10.49 -2.98 -26.58
CA PRO A 180 -11.39 -3.56 -25.59
C PRO A 180 -10.83 -4.85 -24.96
N GLU A 181 -10.19 -5.71 -25.75
CA GLU A 181 -9.54 -6.93 -25.24
C GLU A 181 -8.32 -6.62 -24.37
N ARG A 182 -7.55 -5.56 -24.69
CA ARG A 182 -6.41 -5.12 -23.85
C ARG A 182 -6.90 -4.54 -22.52
N ALA A 183 -7.94 -3.71 -22.55
CA ALA A 183 -8.55 -3.16 -21.35
C ALA A 183 -9.09 -4.28 -20.45
N LYS A 184 -9.80 -5.25 -21.03
CA LYS A 184 -10.30 -6.42 -20.31
C LYS A 184 -9.15 -7.25 -19.73
N GLN A 185 -8.14 -7.61 -20.52
CA GLN A 185 -6.99 -8.39 -20.07
C GLN A 185 -6.24 -7.69 -18.92
N ALA A 186 -5.99 -6.38 -19.02
CA ALA A 186 -5.32 -5.62 -17.97
C ALA A 186 -6.14 -5.55 -16.67
N LEU A 187 -7.47 -5.38 -16.77
CA LEU A 187 -8.37 -5.41 -15.61
C LEU A 187 -8.44 -6.80 -14.97
N ASP A 188 -8.55 -7.87 -15.78
CA ASP A 188 -8.57 -9.25 -15.31
C ASP A 188 -7.21 -9.65 -14.68
N ASP A 189 -6.08 -9.18 -15.22
CA ASP A 189 -4.74 -9.35 -14.64
C ASP A 189 -4.59 -8.64 -13.29
N MET A 190 -5.02 -7.38 -13.20
CA MET A 190 -4.95 -6.61 -11.95
C MET A 190 -5.89 -7.16 -10.86
N LEU A 191 -7.03 -7.72 -11.25
CA LEU A 191 -8.02 -8.35 -10.37
C LEU A 191 -7.54 -9.72 -9.86
N LEU A 192 -7.13 -10.61 -10.77
CA LEU A 192 -6.89 -12.03 -10.47
C LEU A 192 -5.44 -12.35 -10.11
N ASN A 193 -4.48 -11.69 -10.77
CA ASN A 193 -3.05 -12.01 -10.64
C ASN A 193 -2.31 -11.04 -9.71
N ASP A 194 -2.63 -9.74 -9.74
CA ASP A 194 -2.03 -8.76 -8.82
C ASP A 194 -2.85 -8.55 -7.53
N GLY A 195 -4.18 -8.79 -7.57
CA GLY A 195 -5.07 -8.52 -6.43
C GLY A 195 -5.15 -7.04 -6.04
N THR A 196 -4.86 -6.13 -6.98
CA THR A 196 -4.85 -4.67 -6.74
C THR A 196 -6.20 -4.01 -7.02
N LEU A 197 -7.07 -4.68 -7.76
CA LEU A 197 -8.44 -4.24 -8.04
C LEU A 197 -9.47 -5.15 -7.35
N TRP A 198 -10.57 -4.53 -6.94
CA TRP A 198 -11.79 -5.16 -6.45
C TRP A 198 -12.90 -5.00 -7.47
N LEU A 199 -13.65 -6.06 -7.74
CA LEU A 199 -14.77 -6.07 -8.69
C LEU A 199 -16.11 -5.97 -7.95
N ASP A 200 -16.88 -4.94 -8.28
CA ASP A 200 -18.30 -4.81 -7.98
C ASP A 200 -19.12 -5.10 -9.27
N ILE A 201 -20.19 -5.89 -9.13
CA ILE A 201 -21.07 -6.26 -10.24
C ILE A 201 -22.46 -5.71 -9.95
N ILE A 202 -22.80 -4.62 -10.63
CA ILE A 202 -24.10 -3.97 -10.48
C ILE A 202 -25.20 -4.94 -10.97
N PRO A 203 -26.30 -5.11 -10.21
CA PRO A 203 -27.51 -5.78 -10.67
C PRO A 203 -28.03 -5.20 -11.99
N THR A 204 -28.83 -5.98 -12.72
CA THR A 204 -29.45 -5.52 -13.97
C THR A 204 -30.68 -4.68 -13.65
N ASP A 205 -30.51 -3.36 -13.66
CA ASP A 205 -31.63 -2.42 -13.67
C ASP A 205 -32.37 -2.46 -15.03
N VAL A 206 -33.60 -1.96 -15.06
CA VAL A 206 -34.61 -2.12 -16.15
C VAL A 206 -34.16 -1.62 -17.54
N ASN A 207 -33.01 -0.93 -17.64
CA ASN A 207 -32.56 -0.22 -18.83
C ASN A 207 -31.71 -1.05 -19.83
N ASN A 208 -31.43 -2.33 -19.58
CA ASN A 208 -30.62 -3.20 -20.45
C ASN A 208 -29.21 -2.63 -20.78
N GLU A 209 -28.56 -1.99 -19.80
CA GLU A 209 -27.16 -1.57 -19.94
C GLU A 209 -26.24 -2.77 -20.25
N PRO A 210 -25.25 -2.62 -21.15
CA PRO A 210 -24.35 -3.72 -21.53
C PRO A 210 -23.57 -4.24 -20.31
N GLU A 211 -23.31 -5.56 -20.28
CA GLU A 211 -22.65 -6.22 -19.15
C GLU A 211 -21.26 -5.64 -18.82
N GLN A 212 -20.61 -5.01 -19.81
CA GLN A 212 -19.32 -4.34 -19.66
C GLN A 212 -19.37 -3.14 -18.70
N ASN A 213 -20.46 -2.37 -18.68
CA ASN A 213 -20.66 -1.24 -17.76
C ASN A 213 -21.14 -1.64 -16.37
N ARG A 214 -21.63 -2.87 -16.22
CA ARG A 214 -22.06 -3.42 -14.93
C ARG A 214 -20.89 -3.84 -14.04
N ARG A 215 -19.66 -3.91 -14.58
CA ARG A 215 -18.44 -4.24 -13.84
C ARG A 215 -17.68 -2.97 -13.46
N ARG A 216 -17.71 -2.61 -12.18
CA ARG A 216 -16.90 -1.52 -11.62
C ARG A 216 -15.67 -2.10 -10.95
N TYR A 217 -14.50 -1.58 -11.30
CA TYR A 217 -13.23 -1.98 -10.70
C TYR A 217 -12.70 -0.85 -9.82
N TYR A 218 -12.38 -1.15 -8.56
CA TYR A 218 -11.92 -0.20 -7.55
C TYR A 218 -10.51 -0.56 -7.07
N ALA A 219 -9.64 0.43 -6.87
CA ALA A 219 -8.33 0.24 -6.22
C ALA A 219 -8.40 0.68 -4.77
N PHE A 220 -8.50 -0.28 -3.83
CA PHE A 220 -8.63 0.02 -2.40
C PHE A 220 -7.40 0.77 -1.82
N SER A 221 -6.23 0.60 -2.45
CA SER A 221 -5.00 1.33 -2.14
C SER A 221 -5.08 2.86 -2.35
N LEU A 222 -6.10 3.35 -3.07
CA LEU A 222 -6.34 4.77 -3.35
C LEU A 222 -7.46 5.39 -2.51
N PHE A 223 -8.10 4.60 -1.63
CA PHE A 223 -9.22 5.10 -0.84
C PHE A 223 -8.72 5.95 0.34
N SER A 224 -9.11 7.23 0.35
CA SER A 224 -8.86 8.15 1.47
C SER A 224 -9.84 7.90 2.62
N GLY A 225 -9.73 6.74 3.26
CA GLY A 225 -10.55 6.35 4.42
C GLY A 225 -9.69 5.69 5.50
N GLU A 226 -10.05 5.90 6.77
CA GLU A 226 -9.34 5.32 7.90
C GLU A 226 -9.25 3.80 7.77
N PHE A 227 -8.02 3.27 7.70
CA PHE A 227 -7.72 1.85 7.77
C PHE A 227 -8.03 1.32 9.18
N SER A 228 -9.32 1.20 9.51
CA SER A 228 -9.76 0.40 10.63
C SER A 228 -9.44 -1.06 10.30
N SER A 229 -8.37 -1.57 10.90
CA SER A 229 -8.02 -2.99 10.90
C SER A 229 -8.98 -3.76 11.81
N GLY A 230 -10.29 -3.57 11.59
CA GLY A 230 -11.32 -4.39 12.17
C GLY A 230 -11.22 -5.76 11.53
N SER A 231 -10.81 -6.76 12.32
CA SER A 231 -10.83 -8.15 11.90
C SER A 231 -12.23 -8.49 11.39
N PHE A 232 -12.37 -8.75 10.09
CA PHE A 232 -13.61 -9.29 9.53
C PHE A 232 -13.70 -10.76 9.93
N THR A 233 -13.99 -11.00 11.22
CA THR A 233 -14.47 -12.28 11.70
C THR A 233 -15.80 -12.51 10.99
N GLY A 234 -15.77 -13.35 9.95
CA GLY A 234 -16.96 -13.74 9.23
C GLY A 234 -17.93 -14.38 10.22
N ASN A 235 -18.95 -13.64 10.64
CA ASN A 235 -20.05 -14.19 11.40
C ASN A 235 -20.75 -15.18 10.49
N GLY A 236 -20.51 -16.46 10.78
CA GLY A 236 -21.07 -17.56 10.02
C GLY A 236 -22.59 -17.48 9.99
N VAL A 237 -23.14 -18.00 8.90
CA VAL A 237 -24.58 -18.23 8.73
C VAL A 237 -25.14 -18.95 9.95
N SER A 238 -25.93 -18.24 10.75
CA SER A 238 -26.88 -18.86 11.69
C SER A 238 -28.20 -19.07 10.95
N SER A 239 -28.64 -20.34 10.89
CA SER A 239 -29.90 -20.79 10.30
C SER A 239 -31.14 -20.25 11.00
#